data_AF-T0VIH4-F1
#
_entry.id   AF-T0VIH4-F1
#
_cell.length_a   1.000
_cell.length_b   1.000
_cell.length_c   1.000
_cell.angle_alpha   90.00
_cell.angle_beta   90.00
_cell.angle_gamma   90.00
#
_symmetry.space_group_name_H-M   'P 1'
#
loop_
_entity.id
_entity.type
_entity.pdbx_description
1 polymer ?
#
loop_
_entity_poly.entity_id
_entity_poly.type
_entity_poly.pdbx_seq_one_letter_code
_entity_poly.pdbx_strand_id
1 'polypeptide(L)'
;QYLSQIRTIHLAEHYLNRKTIIQSSYVLKNLKKSRVIFKDIPLDIYDDFLEFQRYFESKNEINRRKIYKGYLSVYNFRDVVEQAIEYYKLKDFIEGNNRSSQ
;
A
#
# COMPACT_ATOMS: atom_id res chain seq x y z
N GLN A 1 -3.67 14.87 -4.50
CA GLN A 1 -2.22 14.55 -4.52
C GLN A 1 -1.99 13.18 -3.87
N TYR A 2 -2.73 12.14 -4.31
CA TYR A 2 -2.85 10.88 -3.56
C TYR A 2 -2.29 9.66 -4.31
N LEU A 3 -2.22 9.73 -5.64
CA LEU A 3 -1.94 8.57 -6.50
C LEU A 3 -0.52 8.00 -6.37
N SER A 4 0.48 8.75 -5.90
CA SER A 4 1.85 8.23 -5.74
C SER A 4 2.05 7.48 -4.42
N GLN A 5 1.36 7.88 -3.34
CA GLN A 5 1.54 7.26 -2.02
C GLN A 5 0.91 5.85 -1.99
N ILE A 6 -0.24 5.68 -2.64
CA ILE A 6 -0.97 4.40 -2.68
C ILE A 6 -0.13 3.27 -3.30
N ARG A 7 0.63 3.54 -4.37
CA ARG A 7 1.46 2.52 -5.02
C ARG A 7 2.63 2.06 -4.16
N THR A 8 3.23 2.96 -3.38
CA THR A 8 4.31 2.62 -2.45
C THR A 8 3.77 1.79 -1.28
N ILE A 9 2.56 2.09 -0.83
CA ILE A 9 1.89 1.34 0.24
C ILE A 9 1.54 -0.07 -0.23
N HIS A 10 1.03 -0.25 -1.46
CA HIS A 10 0.79 -1.59 -2.01
C HIS A 10 2.08 -2.45 -2.09
N LEU A 11 3.23 -1.83 -2.36
CA LEU A 11 4.50 -2.53 -2.30
C LEU A 11 4.83 -3.00 -0.87
N ALA A 12 4.57 -2.17 0.14
CA ALA A 12 4.73 -2.57 1.53
C ALA A 12 3.79 -3.75 1.89
N GLU A 13 2.53 -3.69 1.48
CA GLU A 13 1.56 -4.77 1.71
C GLU A 13 1.99 -6.10 1.08
N HIS A 14 2.69 -6.05 -0.05
CA HIS A 14 3.28 -7.23 -0.67
C HIS A 14 4.32 -7.95 0.19
N TYR A 15 5.03 -7.22 1.06
CA TYR A 15 6.01 -7.82 1.97
C TYR A 15 5.41 -8.34 3.28
N LEU A 16 4.09 -8.24 3.48
CA LEU A 16 3.42 -8.68 4.72
C LEU A 16 3.11 -10.19 4.75
N ASN A 17 3.49 -10.97 3.72
CA ASN A 17 3.28 -12.42 3.65
C ASN A 17 1.83 -12.87 3.91
N ARG A 18 0.85 -12.04 3.52
CA ARG A 18 -0.57 -12.33 3.67
C ARG A 18 -1.00 -13.49 2.75
N LYS A 19 -2.14 -14.11 3.06
CA LYS A 19 -2.69 -15.21 2.25
C LYS A 19 -3.00 -14.73 0.83
N THR A 20 -2.43 -15.41 -0.16
CA THR A 20 -2.65 -15.08 -1.57
C THR A 20 -4.07 -15.41 -2.03
N ILE A 21 -4.60 -14.60 -2.93
CA ILE A 21 -5.84 -14.81 -3.68
C ILE A 21 -5.53 -15.27 -5.10
N ILE A 22 -6.49 -15.96 -5.72
CA ILE A 22 -6.41 -16.37 -7.14
C ILE A 22 -7.22 -15.37 -7.95
N GLN A 23 -6.60 -14.77 -8.96
CA GLN A 23 -7.26 -13.88 -9.89
C GLN A 23 -7.11 -14.37 -11.32
N SER A 24 -7.91 -13.79 -12.22
CA SER A 24 -7.76 -14.04 -13.66
C SER A 24 -7.95 -12.77 -14.45
N SER A 25 -7.19 -12.62 -15.53
CA SER A 25 -7.33 -11.50 -16.46
C SER A 25 -7.10 -11.98 -17.90
N TYR A 26 -7.43 -11.13 -18.87
CA TYR A 26 -7.13 -11.39 -20.27
C TYR A 26 -5.87 -10.63 -20.67
N VAL A 27 -4.92 -11.34 -21.25
CA VAL A 27 -3.69 -10.77 -21.82
C VAL A 27 -3.62 -11.06 -23.31
N LEU A 28 -2.93 -10.19 -24.04
CA LEU A 28 -2.60 -10.41 -25.44
C LEU A 28 -1.33 -11.27 -25.52
N LYS A 29 -1.47 -12.49 -26.04
CA LYS A 29 -0.33 -13.39 -26.30
C LYS A 29 -0.33 -13.72 -27.78
N ASN A 30 0.72 -13.33 -28.50
CA ASN A 30 0.85 -13.51 -29.95
C ASN A 30 -0.37 -12.97 -30.72
N LEU A 31 -0.79 -11.73 -30.42
CA LEU A 31 -1.96 -11.06 -31.01
C LEU A 31 -3.32 -11.75 -30.74
N LYS A 32 -3.36 -12.80 -29.92
CA LYS A 32 -4.60 -13.46 -29.49
C LYS A 32 -4.89 -13.19 -28.02
N LYS A 33 -6.14 -12.85 -27.72
CA LYS A 33 -6.63 -12.68 -26.35
C LYS A 33 -6.64 -14.04 -25.64
N SER A 34 -5.87 -14.15 -24.58
CA SER A 34 -5.72 -15.38 -23.78
C SER A 34 -6.04 -15.07 -22.32
N ARG A 35 -6.84 -15.92 -21.67
CA ARG A 35 -7.10 -15.80 -20.23
C ARG A 35 -5.91 -16.37 -19.46
N VAL A 36 -5.42 -15.63 -18.47
CA VAL A 36 -4.38 -16.07 -17.54
C VAL A 36 -4.94 -16.09 -16.12
N ILE A 37 -4.51 -17.07 -15.35
CA ILE A 37 -4.83 -17.22 -13.93
C ILE A 37 -3.53 -17.03 -13.17
N PHE A 38 -3.54 -16.21 -12.13
CA PHE A 38 -2.36 -15.89 -11.35
C PHE A 38 -2.71 -15.77 -9.86
N LYS A 39 -1.67 -15.90 -9.02
CA LYS A 39 -1.76 -15.63 -7.60
C LYS A 39 -1.42 -14.17 -7.36
N ASP A 40 -2.19 -13.53 -6.49
CA ASP A 40 -2.00 -12.15 -6.08
C ASP A 40 -2.18 -12.04 -4.56
N ILE A 41 -1.92 -10.88 -4.00
CA ILE A 41 -2.20 -10.56 -2.59
C ILE A 41 -3.45 -9.68 -2.50
N PRO A 42 -4.22 -9.78 -1.41
CA PRO A 42 -5.21 -8.76 -1.10
C PRO A 42 -4.49 -7.46 -0.71
N LEU A 43 -4.67 -6.45 -1.56
CA LEU A 43 -4.26 -5.07 -1.31
C LEU A 43 -5.42 -4.28 -0.70
N ASP A 44 -5.10 -3.18 -0.03
CA ASP A 44 -6.08 -2.22 0.45
C ASP A 44 -7.12 -2.83 1.42
N ILE A 45 -6.63 -3.59 2.40
CA ILE A 45 -7.51 -4.30 3.35
C ILE A 45 -8.20 -3.32 4.32
N TYR A 46 -7.57 -2.19 4.61
CA TYR A 46 -8.00 -1.26 5.64
C TYR A 46 -8.50 0.10 5.11
N ASP A 47 -8.30 0.43 3.82
CA ASP A 47 -8.66 1.73 3.22
C ASP A 47 -8.26 2.94 4.08
N ASP A 48 -7.05 2.89 4.63
CA ASP A 48 -6.56 3.78 5.68
C ASP A 48 -5.37 4.65 5.24
N PHE A 49 -5.20 4.83 3.93
CA PHE A 49 -4.03 5.52 3.36
C PHE A 49 -3.83 6.94 3.94
N LEU A 50 -4.92 7.64 4.26
CA LEU A 50 -4.88 8.96 4.90
C LEU A 50 -4.38 8.89 6.36
N GLU A 51 -4.73 7.82 7.07
CA GLU A 51 -4.27 7.56 8.43
C GLU A 51 -2.77 7.27 8.42
N PHE A 52 -2.34 6.38 7.54
CA PHE A 52 -0.92 6.09 7.34
C PHE A 52 -0.13 7.35 6.94
N GLN A 53 -0.66 8.17 6.02
CA GLN A 53 -0.03 9.43 5.64
C GLN A 53 0.18 10.32 6.86
N ARG A 54 -0.85 10.53 7.69
CA ARG A 54 -0.72 11.35 8.91
C ARG A 54 0.29 10.76 9.89
N TYR A 55 0.28 9.45 10.08
CA TYR A 55 1.26 8.73 10.90
C TYR A 55 2.69 8.98 10.39
N PHE A 56 2.93 8.80 9.09
CA PHE A 56 4.24 9.00 8.47
C PHE A 56 4.69 10.46 8.61
N GLU A 57 3.82 11.42 8.30
CA GLU A 57 4.15 12.85 8.38
C GLU A 57 4.36 13.34 9.82
N SER A 58 3.81 12.65 10.83
CA SER A 58 4.05 12.95 12.25
C SER A 58 5.43 12.51 12.73
N LYS A 59 6.03 11.52 12.06
CA LYS A 59 7.30 10.90 12.45
C LYS A 59 8.50 11.35 11.61
N ASN A 60 8.24 11.99 10.47
CA ASN A 60 9.28 12.34 9.50
C ASN A 60 9.17 13.82 9.12
N GLU A 61 10.30 14.48 8.96
CA GLU A 61 10.32 15.82 8.38
C GLU A 61 10.00 15.74 6.88
N ILE A 62 8.97 16.48 6.44
CA ILE A 62 8.50 16.43 5.06
C ILE A 62 8.91 17.70 4.33
N ASN A 63 9.63 17.53 3.22
CA ASN A 63 9.95 18.65 2.34
C ASN A 63 8.70 19.06 1.55
N ARG A 64 8.04 20.12 2.02
CA ARG A 64 6.87 20.72 1.38
C ARG A 64 7.26 21.99 0.66
N ARG A 65 7.06 22.03 -0.66
CA ARG A 65 7.30 23.22 -1.48
C ARG A 65 6.01 23.71 -2.12
N LYS A 66 5.75 25.01 -2.03
CA LYS A 66 4.63 25.63 -2.73
C LYS A 66 4.94 25.70 -4.24
N ILE A 67 4.00 25.25 -5.06
CA ILE A 67 4.06 25.34 -6.52
C ILE A 67 2.75 25.94 -7.02
N TYR A 68 2.79 27.16 -7.55
CA TYR A 68 1.62 27.96 -7.94
C TYR A 68 0.56 28.04 -6.81
N LYS A 69 -0.62 27.46 -7.05
CA LYS A 69 -1.76 27.40 -6.12
C LYS A 69 -1.79 26.12 -5.26
N GLY A 70 -0.78 25.24 -5.40
CA GLY A 70 -0.69 23.97 -4.69
C GLY A 70 0.60 23.82 -3.87
N TYR A 71 0.72 22.67 -3.23
CA TYR A 71 1.92 22.24 -2.52
C TYR A 71 2.42 20.94 -3.14
N LEU A 72 3.72 20.72 -3.08
CA LEU A 72 4.40 19.48 -3.45
C LEU A 72 5.11 18.95 -2.21
N SER A 73 4.75 17.73 -1.81
CA SER A 73 5.45 17.00 -0.76
C SER A 73 6.40 16.00 -1.42
N VAL A 74 7.67 16.01 -1.02
CA VAL A 74 8.65 15.00 -1.44
C VAL A 74 8.91 14.06 -0.28
N TYR A 75 8.85 12.76 -0.58
CA TYR A 75 9.06 11.68 0.37
C TYR A 75 10.21 10.80 -0.12
N ASN A 76 11.03 10.30 0.80
CA ASN A 76 11.95 9.21 0.49
C ASN A 76 11.14 7.93 0.32
N PHE A 77 11.26 7.30 -0.86
CA PHE A 77 10.51 6.10 -1.19
C PHE A 77 10.79 4.93 -0.23
N ARG A 78 12.06 4.72 0.14
CA ARG A 78 12.45 3.62 1.04
C ARG A 78 11.77 3.78 2.40
N ASP A 79 11.86 4.99 2.98
CA ASP A 79 11.34 5.26 4.32
C ASP A 79 9.83 5.06 4.38
N VAL A 80 9.11 5.44 3.32
CA VAL A 80 7.66 5.21 3.21
C VAL A 80 7.35 3.72 3.19
N VAL A 81 8.08 2.90 2.41
CA VAL A 81 7.85 1.45 2.35
C VAL A 81 8.13 0.79 3.70
N GLU A 82 9.28 1.08 4.31
CA GLU A 82 9.70 0.46 5.57
C GLU A 82 8.72 0.78 6.70
N GLN A 83 8.32 2.05 6.84
CA GLN A 83 7.35 2.45 7.86
C GLN A 83 5.94 1.92 7.59
N ALA A 84 5.53 1.80 6.31
CA ALA A 84 4.27 1.16 5.96
C ALA A 84 4.27 -0.32 6.35
N ILE A 85 5.35 -1.06 6.09
CA ILE A 85 5.48 -2.46 6.51
C ILE A 85 5.29 -2.58 8.02
N GLU A 86 5.97 -1.74 8.81
CA GLU A 86 5.83 -1.77 10.27
C GLU A 86 4.42 -1.40 10.73
N TYR A 87 3.83 -0.35 10.16
CA TYR A 87 2.48 0.10 10.49
C TYR A 87 1.44 -1.00 10.25
N TYR A 88 1.46 -1.63 9.08
CA TYR A 88 0.49 -2.68 8.73
C TYR A 88 0.76 -4.01 9.44
N LYS A 89 2.02 -4.34 9.79
CA LYS A 89 2.30 -5.49 10.68
C LYS A 89 1.64 -5.31 12.04
N LEU A 90 1.75 -4.12 12.62
CA LEU A 90 1.13 -3.82 13.90
C LEU A 90 -0.40 -3.87 13.79
N LYS A 91 -0.97 -3.33 12.71
CA LYS A 91 -2.41 -3.35 12.46
C LYS A 91 -2.94 -4.78 12.29
N ASP A 92 -2.26 -5.61 11.49
CA ASP A 92 -2.58 -7.03 11.32
C ASP A 92 -2.53 -7.79 12.67
N PHE A 93 -1.58 -7.47 13.55
CA PHE A 93 -1.49 -8.04 14.90
C PHE A 93 -2.65 -7.64 15.81
N ILE A 94 -3.00 -6.35 15.84
CA ILE A 94 -4.10 -5.82 16.66
C ILE A 94 -5.44 -6.43 16.19
N GLU A 95 -5.71 -6.41 14.89
CA GLU A 95 -6.93 -6.96 14.31
C GLU A 95 -7.01 -8.48 14.44
N GLY A 96 -5.87 -9.17 14.33
CA GLY A 96 -5.77 -10.61 14.59
C GLY A 96 -6.13 -10.98 16.03
N ASN A 97 -5.63 -10.22 17.01
CA ASN A 97 -5.93 -10.44 18.43
C ASN A 97 -7.41 -10.17 18.74
N ASN A 98 -7.98 -9.11 18.16
CA ASN A 98 -9.40 -8.78 18.32
C ASN A 98 -10.32 -9.89 17.79
N ARG A 99 -9.94 -10.56 16.69
CA ARG A 99 -10.70 -11.69 16.12
C ARG A 99 -10.53 -13.01 16.88
N SER A 100 -9.44 -13.16 17.64
CA SER A 100 -9.20 -14.35 18.49
C SER A 100 -9.82 -14.25 19.89
N SER A 101 -10.29 -13.06 20.26
CA SER A 101 -10.90 -12.76 21.57
C SER A 101 -12.43 -12.71 21.53
N GLN A 102 -13.03 -13.04 20.37
CA GLN A 102 -14.48 -13.24 20.15
C GLN A 102 -14.75 -14.73 19.92
#